data_AF-A0A5B2TIQ3-F1
#
_entry.id   AF-A0A5B2TIQ3-F1
#
_cell.length_a   1.000
_cell.length_b   1.000
_cell.length_c   1.000
_cell.angle_alpha   90.00
_cell.angle_beta   90.00
_cell.angle_gamma   90.00
#
_symmetry.space_group_name_H-M   'P 1'
#
loop_
_entity.id
_entity.type
_entity.pdbx_description
1 polymer ?
#
loop_
_entity_poly.entity_id
_entity_poly.type
_entity_poly.pdbx_seq_one_letter_code
_entity_poly.pdbx_strand_id
1 'polypeptide(L)'
;MTDAPDRMAGLARPMQHALNNFFMVLQVNLDSIAGTLPPEDKSALRMARALQGMKEMEALLRSYFRLGRPHEQGEIDSGRFLEAVRPVLALAVKKPLKVEIRATAPVRPARPEVDLALLDLVMPARDMPPGTPLLVLDGRAITVNWPADDATEAALRAAGLEVRRDAAETRVEMA
;
A
#
# COMPACT_ATOMS: atom_id res chain seq x y z
N MET A 1 -6.75 -31.39 -2.74
CA MET A 1 -5.57 -31.09 -1.90
C MET A 1 -5.52 -29.58 -1.78
N THR A 2 -5.84 -28.99 -0.62
CA THR A 2 -5.68 -27.53 -0.44
C THR A 2 -4.20 -27.22 -0.39
N ASP A 3 -3.76 -26.42 -1.34
CA ASP A 3 -2.36 -26.15 -1.62
C ASP A 3 -1.75 -25.29 -0.49
N ALA A 4 -0.43 -25.37 -0.26
CA ALA A 4 0.22 -24.61 0.81
C ALA A 4 -0.08 -23.08 0.77
N PRO A 5 -0.22 -22.44 -0.41
CA PRO A 5 -0.68 -21.05 -0.53
C PRO A 5 -2.04 -20.76 0.12
N ASP A 6 -3.04 -21.64 -0.05
CA ASP A 6 -4.39 -21.43 0.49
C ASP A 6 -4.40 -21.46 2.03
N ARG A 7 -3.55 -22.32 2.62
CA ARG A 7 -3.39 -22.39 4.08
C ARG A 7 -2.71 -21.15 4.64
N MET A 8 -1.74 -20.58 3.92
CA MET A 8 -1.09 -19.33 4.32
C MET A 8 -2.04 -18.13 4.20
N ALA A 9 -2.84 -18.07 3.13
CA ALA A 9 -3.89 -17.06 2.95
C ALA A 9 -4.92 -17.11 4.10
N GLY A 10 -5.30 -18.31 4.53
CA GLY A 10 -6.21 -18.52 5.67
C GLY A 10 -5.69 -17.96 7.01
N LEU A 11 -4.38 -17.74 7.18
CA LEU A 11 -3.78 -17.16 8.38
C LEU A 11 -3.77 -15.63 8.39
N ALA A 12 -3.99 -14.98 7.25
CA ALA A 12 -3.88 -13.52 7.14
C ALA A 12 -4.87 -12.79 8.06
N ARG A 13 -6.11 -13.26 8.12
CA ARG A 13 -7.15 -12.65 8.97
C ARG A 13 -6.89 -12.85 10.47
N PRO A 14 -6.61 -14.06 10.98
CA PRO A 14 -6.18 -14.26 12.37
C PRO A 14 -4.95 -13.43 12.75
N MET A 15 -3.94 -13.36 11.87
CA MET A 15 -2.71 -12.60 12.11
C MET A 15 -2.99 -11.10 12.22
N GLN A 16 -3.83 -10.55 11.33
CA GLN A 16 -4.24 -9.16 11.41
C GLN A 16 -5.01 -8.83 12.69
N HIS A 17 -5.89 -9.72 13.14
CA HIS A 17 -6.59 -9.54 14.42
C HIS A 17 -5.60 -9.50 15.60
N ALA A 18 -4.63 -10.43 15.65
CA ALA A 18 -3.60 -10.45 16.68
C ALA A 18 -2.75 -9.18 16.67
N LEU A 19 -2.33 -8.73 15.49
CA LEU A 19 -1.53 -7.52 15.32
C LEU A 19 -2.30 -6.25 15.69
N ASN A 20 -3.57 -6.12 15.32
CA ASN A 20 -4.39 -4.98 15.73
C ASN A 20 -4.47 -4.87 17.27
N ASN A 21 -4.62 -5.99 17.96
CA ASN A 21 -4.61 -6.00 19.43
C ASN A 21 -3.23 -5.58 19.97
N PHE A 22 -2.14 -6.11 19.40
CA PHE A 22 -0.78 -5.76 19.79
C PHE A 22 -0.47 -4.28 19.59
N PHE A 23 -0.79 -3.72 18.42
CA PHE A 23 -0.58 -2.32 18.09
C PHE A 23 -1.41 -1.39 18.97
N MET A 24 -2.67 -1.73 19.26
CA MET A 24 -3.50 -0.96 20.19
C MET A 24 -2.85 -0.85 21.56
N VAL A 25 -2.38 -1.96 22.13
CA VAL A 25 -1.71 -1.96 23.44
C VAL A 25 -0.41 -1.17 23.38
N LEU A 26 0.41 -1.38 22.35
CA LEU A 26 1.68 -0.69 22.20
C LEU A 26 1.47 0.82 22.05
N GLN A 27 0.51 1.24 21.23
CA GLN A 27 0.16 2.64 21.01
C GLN A 27 -0.27 3.31 22.31
N VAL A 28 -1.20 2.71 23.06
CA VAL A 28 -1.68 3.26 24.34
C VAL A 28 -0.53 3.47 25.33
N ASN A 29 0.39 2.50 25.43
CA ASN A 29 1.52 2.60 26.35
C ASN A 29 2.52 3.68 25.90
N LEU A 30 2.86 3.74 24.61
CA LEU A 30 3.79 4.75 24.09
C LEU A 30 3.21 6.16 24.19
N ASP A 31 1.92 6.35 23.86
CA ASP A 31 1.22 7.64 23.99
C ASP A 31 1.16 8.08 25.46
N SER A 32 0.87 7.14 26.38
CA SER A 32 0.86 7.44 27.82
C SER A 32 2.22 7.90 28.33
N ILE A 33 3.31 7.26 27.91
CA ILE A 33 4.66 7.68 28.33
C ILE A 33 5.00 9.02 27.68
N ALA A 34 4.69 9.21 26.39
CA ALA A 34 4.98 10.46 25.69
C ALA A 34 4.30 11.67 26.35
N GLY A 35 3.05 11.50 26.81
CA GLY A 35 2.29 12.55 27.51
C GLY A 35 2.87 12.95 28.88
N THR A 36 3.79 12.16 29.45
CA THR A 36 4.44 12.47 30.73
C THR A 36 5.81 13.13 30.58
N LEU A 37 6.36 13.17 29.37
CA LEU A 37 7.71 13.69 29.12
C LEU A 37 7.66 15.19 28.75
N PRO A 38 8.59 16.01 29.27
CA PRO A 38 8.74 17.39 28.82
C PRO A 38 9.11 17.46 27.33
N PRO A 39 8.58 18.43 26.55
CA PRO A 39 8.87 18.53 25.11
C PRO A 39 10.35 18.69 24.76
N GLU A 40 11.11 19.34 25.63
CA GLU A 40 12.56 19.57 25.51
C GLU A 40 13.41 18.33 25.84
N ASP A 41 12.82 17.25 26.39
CA ASP A 41 13.54 16.03 26.70
C ASP A 41 13.88 15.25 25.43
N LYS A 42 15.14 14.82 25.30
CA LYS A 42 15.59 13.92 24.24
C LYS A 42 14.78 12.60 24.23
N SER A 43 14.27 12.19 25.37
CA SER A 43 13.38 11.03 25.52
C SER A 43 12.03 11.25 24.85
N ALA A 44 11.49 12.48 24.86
CA ALA A 44 10.25 12.81 24.15
C ALA A 44 10.44 12.70 22.63
N LEU A 45 11.57 13.19 22.10
CA LEU A 45 11.93 13.02 20.68
C LEU A 45 12.09 11.54 20.28
N ARG A 46 12.70 10.73 21.14
CA ARG A 46 12.83 9.27 20.91
C ARG A 46 11.46 8.58 20.92
N MET A 47 10.58 8.98 21.83
CA MET A 47 9.23 8.44 21.93
C MET A 47 8.40 8.79 20.70
N ALA A 48 8.46 10.04 20.22
CA ALA A 48 7.81 10.46 18.98
C ALA A 48 8.28 9.64 17.76
N ARG A 49 9.59 9.37 17.66
CA ARG A 49 10.13 8.49 16.60
C ARG A 49 9.66 7.05 16.73
N ALA A 50 9.59 6.51 17.94
CA ALA A 50 9.08 5.17 18.19
C ALA A 50 7.59 5.03 17.82
N LEU A 51 6.77 6.01 18.19
CA LEU A 51 5.36 6.10 17.80
C LEU A 51 5.20 6.15 16.28
N GLN A 52 6.02 6.95 15.60
CA GLN A 52 6.01 7.02 14.14
C GLN A 52 6.40 5.68 13.50
N GLY A 53 7.48 5.06 13.95
CA GLY A 53 7.92 3.75 13.45
C GLY A 53 6.90 2.64 13.69
N MET A 54 6.20 2.66 14.83
CA MET A 54 5.10 1.75 15.12
C MET A 54 3.95 1.93 14.12
N LYS A 55 3.52 3.18 13.84
CA LYS A 55 2.45 3.47 12.87
C LYS A 55 2.82 3.03 11.46
N GLU A 56 4.06 3.25 11.05
CA GLU A 56 4.58 2.81 9.76
C GLU A 56 4.60 1.27 9.65
N MET A 57 5.05 0.57 10.70
CA MET A 57 5.04 -0.89 10.77
C MET A 57 3.61 -1.45 10.72
N GLU A 58 2.68 -0.84 11.45
CA GLU A 58 1.26 -1.22 11.42
C GLU A 58 0.66 -1.06 10.02
N ALA A 59 0.89 0.09 9.38
CA ALA A 59 0.41 0.35 8.03
C ALA A 59 0.97 -0.66 7.02
N LEU A 60 2.26 -1.00 7.13
CA LEU A 60 2.90 -1.98 6.27
C LEU A 60 2.31 -3.38 6.45
N LEU A 61 2.20 -3.86 7.70
CA LEU A 61 1.64 -5.18 7.99
C LEU A 61 0.18 -5.29 7.56
N ARG A 62 -0.63 -4.26 7.82
CA ARG A 62 -2.03 -4.21 7.37
C ARG A 62 -2.15 -4.27 5.85
N SER A 63 -1.26 -3.59 5.13
CA SER A 63 -1.21 -3.64 3.66
C SER A 63 -0.80 -5.02 3.16
N TYR A 64 0.21 -5.64 3.78
CA TYR A 64 0.69 -6.97 3.44
C TYR A 64 -0.36 -8.07 3.67
N PHE A 65 -0.98 -8.11 4.85
CA PHE A 65 -2.01 -9.13 5.13
C PHE A 65 -3.25 -8.99 4.26
N ARG A 66 -3.49 -7.83 3.65
CA ARG A 66 -4.58 -7.68 2.69
C ARG A 66 -4.33 -8.48 1.41
N LEU A 67 -3.08 -8.60 0.96
CA LEU A 67 -2.73 -9.39 -0.24
C LEU A 67 -3.08 -10.88 -0.09
N GLY A 68 -3.04 -11.40 1.14
CA GLY A 68 -3.36 -12.80 1.45
C GLY A 68 -4.83 -13.07 1.71
N ARG A 69 -5.74 -12.11 1.50
CA ARG A 69 -7.17 -12.29 1.76
C ARG A 69 -7.88 -12.99 0.58
N PRO A 70 -9.02 -13.65 0.85
CA PRO A 70 -9.94 -14.09 -0.20
C PRO A 70 -10.41 -12.92 -1.06
N HIS A 71 -10.92 -13.23 -2.25
CA HIS A 71 -11.37 -12.23 -3.21
C HIS A 71 -12.41 -11.26 -2.61
N GLU A 72 -12.17 -9.95 -2.74
CA GLU A 72 -13.05 -8.88 -2.23
C GLU A 72 -13.33 -7.84 -3.34
N GLN A 73 -14.61 -7.53 -3.58
CA GLN A 73 -15.07 -6.47 -4.50
C GLN A 73 -16.02 -5.49 -3.78
N GLY A 74 -15.48 -4.76 -2.82
CA GLY A 74 -16.19 -3.70 -2.11
C GLY A 74 -15.95 -2.32 -2.75
N GLU A 75 -16.98 -1.48 -2.75
CA GLU A 75 -16.82 -0.07 -3.12
C GLU A 75 -15.95 0.65 -2.08
N ILE A 76 -14.97 1.40 -2.57
CA ILE A 76 -14.04 2.19 -1.75
C ILE A 76 -13.69 3.48 -2.50
N ASP A 77 -13.38 4.55 -1.75
CA ASP A 77 -12.76 5.75 -2.32
C ASP A 77 -11.35 5.42 -2.85
N SER A 78 -11.03 5.85 -4.07
CA SER A 78 -9.76 5.56 -4.73
C SER A 78 -8.53 6.11 -3.98
N GLY A 79 -8.67 7.24 -3.28
CA GLY A 79 -7.62 7.78 -2.43
C GLY A 79 -7.37 6.89 -1.22
N ARG A 80 -8.44 6.46 -0.55
CA ARG A 80 -8.35 5.48 0.55
C ARG A 80 -7.80 4.14 0.09
N PHE A 81 -8.17 3.69 -1.12
CA PHE A 81 -7.61 2.49 -1.72
C PHE A 81 -6.10 2.61 -1.87
N LEU A 82 -5.64 3.66 -2.55
CA LEU A 82 -4.22 3.88 -2.83
C LEU A 82 -3.39 4.04 -1.55
N GLU A 83 -3.86 4.83 -0.58
CA GLU A 83 -3.18 4.96 0.72
C GLU A 83 -3.06 3.62 1.46
N ALA A 84 -4.03 2.73 1.26
CA ALA A 84 -4.04 1.44 1.91
C ALA A 84 -3.13 0.39 1.25
N VAL A 85 -2.68 0.58 0.01
CA VAL A 85 -1.74 -0.31 -0.70
C VAL A 85 -0.33 0.30 -0.78
N ARG A 86 -0.22 1.63 -0.73
CA ARG A 86 1.02 2.40 -0.81
C ARG A 86 2.16 1.90 0.08
N PRO A 87 1.97 1.50 1.36
CA PRO A 87 3.08 1.01 2.18
C PRO A 87 3.78 -0.21 1.58
N VAL A 88 3.01 -1.13 1.01
CA VAL A 88 3.52 -2.33 0.36
C VAL A 88 4.19 -1.99 -0.97
N LEU A 89 3.65 -1.05 -1.76
CA LEU A 89 4.29 -0.56 -2.98
C LEU A 89 5.66 0.07 -2.68
N ALA A 90 5.72 0.93 -1.65
CA ALA A 90 6.96 1.57 -1.22
C ALA A 90 8.00 0.56 -0.71
N LEU A 91 7.54 -0.49 -0.01
CA LEU A 91 8.41 -1.60 0.41
C LEU A 91 9.00 -2.33 -0.81
N ALA A 92 8.18 -2.65 -1.82
CA ALA A 92 8.61 -3.38 -3.01
C ALA A 92 9.73 -2.66 -3.76
N VAL A 93 9.62 -1.33 -3.89
CA VAL A 93 10.63 -0.50 -4.56
C VAL A 93 11.80 -0.08 -3.66
N LYS A 94 11.75 -0.43 -2.36
CA LYS A 94 12.77 -0.12 -1.33
C LYS A 94 13.06 1.37 -1.15
N LYS A 95 12.11 2.25 -1.49
CA LYS A 95 12.24 3.70 -1.39
C LYS A 95 10.88 4.37 -1.24
N PRO A 96 10.81 5.60 -0.71
CA PRO A 96 9.55 6.34 -0.67
C PRO A 96 8.99 6.56 -2.08
N LEU A 97 7.75 6.13 -2.32
CA LEU A 97 7.01 6.47 -3.52
C LEU A 97 6.33 7.82 -3.33
N LYS A 98 6.64 8.77 -4.23
CA LYS A 98 5.94 10.04 -4.29
C LYS A 98 4.56 9.79 -4.90
N VAL A 99 3.53 10.15 -4.14
CA VAL A 99 2.14 10.01 -4.54
C VAL A 99 1.49 11.38 -4.55
N GLU A 100 0.89 11.77 -5.66
CA GLU A 100 0.10 13.00 -5.81
C GLU A 100 -1.37 12.64 -6.04
N ILE A 101 -2.25 13.08 -5.15
CA ILE A 101 -3.70 12.88 -5.28
C ILE A 101 -4.31 14.19 -5.80
N ARG A 102 -4.81 14.18 -7.04
CA ARG A 102 -5.48 15.32 -7.67
C ARG A 102 -6.99 15.30 -7.45
N ALA A 103 -7.59 14.12 -7.58
CA ALA A 103 -9.00 13.89 -7.33
C ALA A 103 -9.21 12.44 -6.87
N THR A 104 -10.32 12.17 -6.18
CA THR A 104 -10.72 10.82 -5.79
C THR A 104 -12.11 10.48 -6.34
N ALA A 105 -12.40 9.19 -6.45
CA ALA A 105 -13.68 8.69 -6.94
C ALA A 105 -13.99 7.32 -6.31
N PRO A 106 -15.28 6.92 -6.24
CA PRO A 106 -15.64 5.55 -5.84
C PRO A 106 -15.18 4.56 -6.93
N VAL A 107 -14.52 3.50 -6.48
CA VAL A 107 -13.98 2.39 -7.29
C VAL A 107 -14.31 1.04 -6.65
N ARG A 108 -14.31 -0.04 -7.46
CA ARG A 108 -14.52 -1.42 -6.99
C ARG A 108 -13.39 -2.35 -7.46
N PRO A 109 -12.15 -2.16 -6.95
CA PRO A 109 -11.02 -2.96 -7.38
C PRO A 109 -11.22 -4.44 -7.00
N ALA A 110 -11.00 -5.33 -7.95
CA ALA A 110 -10.93 -6.77 -7.72
C ALA A 110 -9.68 -7.09 -6.90
N ARG A 111 -9.84 -7.36 -5.59
CA ARG A 111 -8.71 -7.68 -4.72
C ARG A 111 -8.64 -9.19 -4.49
N PRO A 112 -7.43 -9.77 -4.35
CA PRO A 112 -6.13 -9.11 -4.31
C PRO A 112 -5.49 -8.83 -5.69
N GLU A 113 -6.17 -9.15 -6.80
CA GLU A 113 -5.60 -9.13 -8.15
C GLU A 113 -5.10 -7.74 -8.56
N VAL A 114 -5.87 -6.68 -8.29
CA VAL A 114 -5.46 -5.30 -8.54
C VAL A 114 -4.28 -4.91 -7.65
N ASP A 115 -4.27 -5.31 -6.38
CA ASP A 115 -3.16 -4.97 -5.46
C ASP A 115 -1.84 -5.60 -5.94
N LEU A 116 -1.88 -6.83 -6.47
CA LEU A 116 -0.73 -7.54 -7.04
C LEU A 116 -0.28 -6.93 -8.38
N ALA A 117 -1.22 -6.61 -9.28
CA ALA A 117 -0.87 -6.00 -10.56
C ALA A 117 -0.25 -4.60 -10.37
N LEU A 118 -0.69 -3.85 -9.35
CA LEU A 118 -0.05 -2.59 -8.98
C LEU A 118 1.36 -2.77 -8.40
N LEU A 119 1.65 -3.89 -7.75
CA LEU A 119 3.01 -4.21 -7.29
C LEU A 119 3.95 -4.38 -8.48
N ASP A 120 3.54 -5.14 -9.49
CA ASP A 120 4.31 -5.32 -10.71
C ASP A 120 4.50 -3.98 -11.45
N LEU A 121 3.43 -3.16 -11.52
CA LEU A 121 3.49 -1.82 -12.11
C LEU A 121 4.55 -0.92 -11.46
N VAL A 122 4.76 -1.00 -10.14
CA VAL A 122 5.74 -0.13 -9.47
C VAL A 122 7.18 -0.66 -9.51
N MET A 123 7.41 -1.92 -9.87
CA MET A 123 8.75 -2.52 -9.83
C MET A 123 9.84 -1.73 -10.58
N PRO A 124 9.58 -1.15 -11.78
CA PRO A 124 10.58 -0.34 -12.48
C PRO A 124 11.06 0.89 -11.71
N ALA A 125 10.24 1.44 -10.81
CA ALA A 125 10.62 2.58 -9.98
C ALA A 125 11.79 2.28 -9.02
N ARG A 126 12.07 0.98 -8.76
CA ARG A 126 13.21 0.55 -7.95
C ARG A 126 14.55 0.99 -8.54
N ASP A 127 14.68 1.04 -9.86
CA ASP A 127 15.95 1.35 -10.52
C ASP A 127 16.07 2.84 -10.90
N MET A 128 15.01 3.62 -10.67
CA MET A 128 15.00 5.06 -10.93
C MET A 128 15.73 5.87 -9.84
N PRO A 129 16.26 7.06 -10.17
CA PRO A 129 16.83 7.96 -9.18
C PRO A 129 15.81 8.35 -8.08
N PRO A 130 16.28 8.64 -6.85
CA PRO A 130 15.40 9.12 -5.79
C PRO A 130 14.64 10.40 -6.20
N GLY A 131 13.35 10.47 -5.86
CA GLY A 131 12.50 11.62 -6.18
C GLY A 131 11.97 11.66 -7.61
N THR A 132 12.43 10.78 -8.49
CA THR A 132 11.95 10.66 -9.88
C THR A 132 10.64 9.87 -10.01
N PRO A 133 10.46 8.70 -9.34
CA PRO A 133 9.20 7.98 -9.41
C PRO A 133 8.04 8.80 -8.88
N LEU A 134 7.03 9.01 -9.72
CA LEU A 134 5.80 9.70 -9.39
C LEU A 134 4.60 8.84 -9.76
N LEU A 135 3.71 8.65 -8.79
CA LEU A 135 2.40 8.05 -8.98
C LEU A 135 1.34 9.14 -8.75
N VAL A 136 0.49 9.37 -9.74
CA VAL A 136 -0.59 10.37 -9.69
C VAL A 136 -1.93 9.66 -9.68
N LEU A 137 -2.77 9.97 -8.70
CA LEU A 137 -4.17 9.56 -8.67
C LEU A 137 -5.06 10.72 -9.13
N ASP A 138 -5.89 10.47 -10.14
CA ASP A 138 -6.86 11.43 -10.66
C ASP A 138 -8.21 10.74 -10.89
N GLY A 139 -9.11 10.88 -9.92
CA GLY A 139 -10.40 10.21 -9.90
C GLY A 139 -10.22 8.71 -9.78
N ARG A 140 -10.44 7.98 -10.88
CA ARG A 140 -10.29 6.51 -10.97
C ARG A 140 -8.99 6.07 -11.63
N ALA A 141 -8.22 7.00 -12.16
CA ALA A 141 -7.01 6.71 -12.91
C ALA A 141 -5.76 6.87 -12.04
N ILE A 142 -4.86 5.90 -12.13
CA ILE A 142 -3.50 5.97 -11.60
C ILE A 142 -2.55 6.11 -12.79
N THR A 143 -1.75 7.17 -12.81
CA THR A 143 -0.68 7.37 -13.80
C THR A 143 0.67 7.26 -13.11
N VAL A 144 1.59 6.50 -13.72
CA VAL A 144 2.99 6.44 -13.32
C VAL A 144 3.86 6.99 -14.44
N ASN A 145 4.93 7.72 -14.09
CA ASN A 145 5.85 8.32 -15.07
C ASN A 145 6.89 7.34 -15.64
N TRP A 146 6.46 6.10 -15.89
CA TRP A 146 7.25 5.07 -16.56
C TRP A 146 6.38 4.10 -17.34
N PRO A 147 6.92 3.48 -18.40
CA PRO A 147 6.21 2.47 -19.16
C PRO A 147 6.16 1.14 -18.40
N ALA A 148 5.02 0.45 -18.45
CA ALA A 148 4.88 -0.95 -18.06
C ALA A 148 5.43 -1.85 -19.16
N ASP A 149 6.04 -2.97 -18.78
CA ASP A 149 6.36 -4.03 -19.73
C ASP A 149 5.09 -4.81 -20.15
N ASP A 150 5.22 -5.65 -21.19
CA ASP A 150 4.08 -6.38 -21.75
C ASP A 150 3.44 -7.36 -20.74
N ALA A 151 4.25 -7.94 -19.85
CA ALA A 151 3.77 -8.87 -18.83
C ALA A 151 2.93 -8.15 -17.77
N THR A 152 3.40 -6.98 -17.32
CA THR A 152 2.71 -6.11 -16.37
C THR A 152 1.42 -5.56 -16.98
N GLU A 153 1.45 -5.10 -18.24
CA GLU A 153 0.24 -4.66 -18.93
C GLU A 153 -0.81 -5.78 -19.00
N ALA A 154 -0.39 -7.00 -19.34
CA ALA A 154 -1.28 -8.15 -19.37
C ALA A 154 -1.88 -8.47 -17.99
N ALA A 155 -1.08 -8.41 -16.92
CA ALA A 155 -1.53 -8.64 -15.55
C ALA A 155 -2.55 -7.57 -15.09
N LEU A 156 -2.30 -6.29 -15.39
CA LEU A 156 -3.22 -5.19 -15.09
C LEU A 156 -4.57 -5.37 -15.81
N ARG A 157 -4.55 -5.74 -17.09
CA ARG A 157 -5.78 -6.02 -17.85
C ARG A 157 -6.52 -7.25 -17.31
N ALA A 158 -5.79 -8.31 -16.94
CA ALA A 158 -6.38 -9.49 -16.33
C ALA A 158 -7.03 -9.19 -14.96
N ALA A 159 -6.50 -8.20 -14.23
CA ALA A 159 -7.10 -7.68 -13.00
C ALA A 159 -8.32 -6.76 -13.25
N GLY A 160 -8.74 -6.59 -14.50
CA GLY A 160 -9.92 -5.80 -14.88
C GLY A 160 -9.67 -4.29 -15.02
N LEU A 161 -8.41 -3.86 -15.14
CA LEU A 161 -8.05 -2.46 -15.34
C LEU A 161 -7.97 -2.10 -16.83
N GLU A 162 -8.42 -0.90 -17.17
CA GLU A 162 -8.10 -0.33 -18.48
C GLU A 162 -6.68 0.23 -18.45
N VAL A 163 -5.83 -0.20 -19.39
CA VAL A 163 -4.43 0.24 -19.46
C VAL A 163 -4.21 1.06 -20.73
N ARG A 164 -3.57 2.22 -20.57
CA ARG A 164 -2.98 3.01 -21.66
C ARG A 164 -1.50 3.16 -21.38
N ARG A 165 -0.67 2.63 -22.27
CA ARG A 165 0.78 2.67 -22.17
C ARG A 165 1.33 3.60 -23.25
N ASP A 166 2.12 4.56 -22.83
CA ASP A 166 2.92 5.42 -23.69
C ASP A 166 4.41 5.16 -23.47
N ALA A 167 5.28 5.78 -24.28
CA ALA A 167 6.72 5.55 -24.22
C ALA A 167 7.36 5.97 -22.89
N ALA A 168 6.74 6.89 -22.16
CA ALA A 168 7.27 7.48 -20.92
C ALA A 168 6.34 7.34 -19.71
N GLU A 169 5.11 6.86 -19.89
CA GLU A 169 4.14 6.75 -18.80
C GLU A 169 3.17 5.59 -19.01
N THR A 170 2.57 5.14 -17.91
CA THR A 170 1.48 4.16 -17.92
C THR A 170 0.33 4.71 -17.12
N ARG A 171 -0.85 4.74 -17.73
CA ARG A 171 -2.11 5.08 -17.07
C ARG A 171 -2.97 3.83 -16.95
N VAL A 172 -3.44 3.56 -15.74
CA VAL A 172 -4.39 2.48 -15.44
C VAL A 172 -5.65 3.06 -14.83
N GLU A 173 -6.82 2.60 -15.27
CA GLU A 173 -8.12 3.08 -14.78
C GLU A 173 -8.90 1.95 -14.12
N MET A 174 -9.41 2.24 -12.92
CA MET A 174 -10.21 1.32 -12.11
C MET A 174 -11.70 1.48 -12.44
N ALA A 175 -12.44 0.37 -12.40
CA ALA A 175 -13.90 0.35 -12.58
C ALA A 175 -14.66 1.03 -11.43
#